data_AF-A0AAV3BPM5-F1
#
_entry.id   AF-A0AAV3BPM5-F1
#
_cell.length_a   1.000
_cell.length_b   1.000
_cell.length_c   1.000
_cell.angle_alpha   90.00
_cell.angle_beta   90.00
_cell.angle_gamma   90.00
#
_symmetry.space_group_name_H-M   'P 1'
#
loop_
_entity.id
_entity.type
_entity.pdbx_description
1 polymer ?
#
loop_
_entity_poly.entity_id
_entity_poly.type
_entity_poly.pdbx_seq_one_letter_code
_entity_poly.pdbx_strand_id
1 'polypeptide(L)'
;MKALRIILTQNSANYRREETTVNKMTYPLPPFSTVIGAIHNACNYKEYKPMDISIQGTYESMGLEPYTDYCFLNTVMDDRGILVKLRNGKYLSNSFDKVAKALKSQGNSFREGKTIQVYNEKLLEEYRNLKDLKDKIDEFSRGKLKEVLNLIKLRKKTLSSKKKELKDNKEKLELIKKREFQIKNLEKRLKSEFDDYKEKNYNEPYSKFASLTTSLKYYETLYNVKLIIHVRCEDENTLLDIKENIYNLKSIGRSEDFVDIKEVKIVDLVEEGKELKRRIVNTNSAYVDYNLVKGKIIRSRNLSDSKECNGTKYLLNKNYEILDKKRGFKKKKVVYLSNYVVRKKVDNVYYDLGEEESYIVNFI
;
A
#
# COMPACT_ATOMS: atom_id res chain seq x y z
N MET A 1 -16.50 35.42 8.17
CA MET A 1 -15.67 34.73 7.15
C MET A 1 -16.52 33.67 6.48
N LYS A 2 -16.53 33.54 5.14
CA LYS A 2 -17.29 32.47 4.47
C LYS A 2 -16.54 31.13 4.49
N ALA A 3 -17.29 30.03 4.63
CA ALA A 3 -16.79 28.66 4.45
C ALA A 3 -17.88 27.76 3.88
N LEU A 4 -17.50 26.64 3.28
CA LEU A 4 -18.44 25.60 2.84
C LEU A 4 -18.57 24.54 3.94
N ARG A 5 -19.77 24.38 4.50
CA ARG A 5 -20.11 23.27 5.39
C ARG A 5 -20.65 22.11 4.56
N ILE A 6 -20.07 20.93 4.81
CA ILE A 6 -20.49 19.66 4.22
C ILE A 6 -20.81 18.71 5.39
N ILE A 7 -22.05 18.27 5.48
CA ILE A 7 -22.48 17.23 6.42
C ILE A 7 -22.75 15.96 5.60
N LEU A 8 -22.12 14.86 6.00
CA LEU A 8 -22.26 13.59 5.31
C LEU A 8 -22.23 12.42 6.28
N THR A 9 -22.72 11.27 5.81
CA THR A 9 -22.75 10.02 6.58
C THR A 9 -22.13 8.88 5.80
N GLN A 10 -21.56 7.90 6.51
CA GLN A 10 -21.08 6.63 5.95
C GLN A 10 -21.59 5.50 6.85
N ASN A 11 -22.20 4.47 6.25
CA ASN A 11 -22.65 3.29 7.01
C ASN A 11 -21.45 2.55 7.63
N SER A 12 -20.34 2.49 6.90
CA SER A 12 -19.06 1.99 7.38
C SER A 12 -17.90 2.80 6.80
N ALA A 13 -16.80 2.88 7.54
CA ALA A 13 -15.58 3.53 7.06
C ALA A 13 -14.30 2.95 7.67
N ASN A 14 -13.25 2.88 6.85
CA ASN A 14 -11.87 2.70 7.32
C ASN A 14 -10.99 3.84 6.78
N TYR A 15 -10.52 4.67 7.71
CA TYR A 15 -9.53 5.72 7.46
C TYR A 15 -8.14 5.18 7.80
N ARG A 16 -7.61 4.34 6.92
CA ARG A 16 -6.40 3.54 7.16
C ARG A 16 -5.27 4.33 7.81
N ARG A 17 -4.72 3.77 8.89
CA ARG A 17 -3.46 4.21 9.50
C ARG A 17 -2.28 3.62 8.72
N GLU A 18 -1.45 4.49 8.18
CA GLU A 18 -0.33 4.10 7.30
C GLU A 18 0.76 3.32 8.05
N GLU A 19 0.91 3.57 9.35
CA GLU A 19 1.99 3.04 10.20
C GLU A 19 1.71 1.61 10.72
N THR A 20 0.54 1.04 10.43
CA THR A 20 0.11 -0.26 10.99
C THR A 20 0.30 -1.40 9.98
N THR A 21 1.08 -2.42 10.37
CA THR A 21 1.50 -3.52 9.49
C THR A 21 0.77 -4.84 9.75
N VAL A 22 0.34 -5.09 11.00
CA VAL A 22 -0.33 -6.33 11.40
C VAL A 22 -1.82 -6.25 11.05
N ASN A 23 -2.60 -5.48 11.82
CA ASN A 23 -4.00 -5.21 11.52
C ASN A 23 -4.12 -3.89 10.76
N LYS A 24 -5.15 -3.79 9.94
CA LYS A 24 -5.46 -2.56 9.19
C LYS A 24 -6.30 -1.66 10.08
N MET A 25 -5.62 -0.88 10.90
CA MET A 25 -6.24 0.03 11.85
C MET A 25 -6.80 1.29 11.17
N THR A 26 -7.75 1.95 11.83
CA THR A 26 -8.39 3.17 11.34
C THR A 26 -8.14 4.36 12.27
N TYR A 27 -8.07 5.55 11.70
CA TYR A 27 -8.25 6.79 12.47
C TYR A 27 -9.73 6.94 12.86
N PRO A 28 -10.06 7.66 13.95
CA PRO A 28 -11.45 7.88 14.38
C PRO A 28 -12.22 8.85 13.47
N LEU A 29 -11.51 9.67 12.71
CA LEU A 29 -12.01 10.58 11.68
C LEU A 29 -11.02 10.53 10.49
N PRO A 30 -11.40 10.94 9.28
CA PRO A 30 -10.49 10.87 8.14
C PRO A 30 -9.32 11.85 8.30
N PRO A 31 -8.07 11.47 7.92
CA PRO A 31 -6.98 12.42 7.78
C PRO A 31 -7.32 13.54 6.80
N PHE A 32 -6.72 14.71 7.00
CA PHE A 32 -6.97 15.88 6.15
C PHE A 32 -6.67 15.59 4.67
N SER A 33 -5.55 14.93 4.38
CA SER A 33 -5.19 14.56 3.01
C SER A 33 -6.22 13.66 2.33
N THR A 34 -6.91 12.82 3.10
CA THR A 34 -7.96 11.93 2.59
C THR A 34 -9.18 12.73 2.18
N VAL A 35 -9.63 13.67 3.03
CA VAL A 35 -10.76 14.56 2.72
C VAL A 35 -10.43 15.48 1.54
N ILE A 36 -9.27 16.13 1.57
CA ILE A 36 -8.82 17.02 0.49
C ILE A 36 -8.73 16.26 -0.83
N GLY A 37 -8.13 15.06 -0.81
CA GLY A 37 -8.03 14.22 -2.00
C GLY A 37 -9.39 13.78 -2.54
N ALA A 38 -10.34 13.49 -1.65
CA ALA A 38 -11.69 13.11 -2.04
C ALA A 38 -12.46 14.30 -2.67
N ILE A 39 -12.32 15.51 -2.12
CA ILE A 39 -12.88 16.74 -2.69
C ILE A 39 -12.26 17.02 -4.08
N HIS A 40 -10.94 16.93 -4.21
CA HIS A 40 -10.26 17.12 -5.49
C HIS A 40 -10.73 16.14 -6.55
N ASN A 41 -10.96 14.88 -6.17
CA ASN A 41 -11.48 13.86 -7.06
C ASN A 41 -12.93 14.15 -7.48
N ALA A 42 -13.78 14.61 -6.56
CA ALA A 42 -15.16 15.00 -6.87
C ALA A 42 -15.22 16.18 -7.86
N CYS A 43 -14.28 17.13 -7.77
CA CYS A 43 -14.17 18.28 -8.68
C CYS A 43 -13.30 18.01 -9.92
N ASN A 44 -12.76 16.78 -10.07
CA ASN A 44 -11.87 16.38 -11.17
C ASN A 44 -10.62 17.29 -11.34
N TYR A 45 -10.08 17.82 -10.25
CA TYR A 45 -8.90 18.67 -10.29
C TYR A 45 -7.66 17.91 -10.75
N LYS A 46 -6.93 18.50 -11.71
CA LYS A 46 -5.63 17.99 -12.19
C LYS A 46 -4.44 18.60 -11.46
N GLU A 47 -4.66 19.75 -10.83
CA GLU A 47 -3.66 20.47 -10.05
C GLU A 47 -4.15 20.61 -8.62
N TYR A 48 -3.22 20.74 -7.68
CA TYR A 48 -3.55 20.91 -6.29
C TYR A 48 -4.15 22.30 -6.05
N LYS A 49 -5.36 22.34 -5.49
CA LYS A 49 -6.03 23.55 -5.01
C LYS A 49 -5.86 23.66 -3.49
N PRO A 50 -5.09 24.64 -2.99
CA PRO A 50 -4.91 24.83 -1.56
C PRO A 50 -6.24 25.07 -0.84
N MET A 51 -6.45 24.38 0.27
CA MET A 51 -7.61 24.54 1.13
C MET A 51 -7.24 24.18 2.57
N ASP A 52 -7.87 24.89 3.50
CA ASP A 52 -7.87 24.51 4.90
C ASP A 52 -9.20 23.88 5.25
N ILE A 53 -9.16 22.87 6.11
CA ILE A 53 -10.36 22.15 6.49
C ILE A 53 -10.42 21.97 8.00
N SER A 54 -11.64 22.00 8.52
CA SER A 54 -11.97 21.53 9.87
C SER A 54 -12.73 20.23 9.73
N ILE A 55 -12.34 19.21 10.49
CA ILE A 55 -12.98 17.89 10.46
C ILE A 55 -13.50 17.57 11.85
N GLN A 56 -14.81 17.32 11.89
CA GLN A 56 -15.52 16.94 13.09
C GLN A 56 -16.48 15.80 12.77
N GLY A 57 -16.93 15.08 13.78
CA GLY A 57 -17.88 14.03 13.58
C GLY A 57 -18.05 13.10 14.77
N THR A 58 -18.83 12.06 14.52
CA THR A 58 -19.13 10.97 15.43
C THR A 58 -19.19 9.67 14.65
N TYR A 59 -19.02 8.56 15.36
CA TYR A 59 -19.32 7.22 14.88
C TYR A 59 -19.99 6.47 16.03
N GLU A 60 -20.84 5.50 15.72
CA GLU A 60 -21.59 4.78 16.74
C GLU A 60 -20.73 3.70 17.41
N SER A 61 -20.00 2.94 16.60
CA SER A 61 -19.14 1.86 17.10
C SER A 61 -17.94 1.61 16.18
N MET A 62 -16.96 0.87 16.71
CA MET A 62 -15.81 0.37 15.97
C MET A 62 -15.79 -1.15 16.13
N GLY A 63 -15.79 -1.87 15.01
CA GLY A 63 -15.71 -3.33 14.98
C GLY A 63 -14.43 -3.84 14.31
N LEU A 64 -14.19 -5.14 14.46
CA LEU A 64 -13.09 -5.85 13.82
C LEU A 64 -13.63 -6.81 12.77
N GLU A 65 -13.34 -6.55 11.50
CA GLU A 65 -13.73 -7.40 10.38
C GLU A 65 -12.58 -8.36 10.04
N PRO A 66 -12.76 -9.69 10.22
CA PRO A 66 -11.73 -10.67 9.91
C PRO A 66 -11.54 -10.80 8.39
N TYR A 67 -10.28 -10.92 7.96
CA TYR A 67 -9.93 -11.29 6.59
C TYR A 67 -8.79 -12.30 6.57
N THR A 68 -8.73 -13.07 5.48
CA THR A 68 -7.60 -13.97 5.23
C THR A 68 -6.49 -13.19 4.55
N ASP A 69 -5.34 -13.09 5.22
CA ASP A 69 -4.14 -12.54 4.64
C ASP A 69 -3.32 -13.62 3.96
N TYR A 70 -2.89 -13.33 2.75
CA TYR A 70 -2.16 -14.24 1.88
C TYR A 70 -0.66 -13.89 1.91
N CYS A 71 0.13 -14.78 2.50
CA CYS A 71 1.57 -14.59 2.69
C CYS A 71 2.33 -15.53 1.75
N PHE A 72 2.99 -14.97 0.75
CA PHE A 72 3.87 -15.72 -0.14
C PHE A 72 5.22 -15.97 0.53
N LEU A 73 5.70 -17.21 0.48
CA LEU A 73 7.03 -17.57 0.92
C LEU A 73 8.06 -17.22 -0.16
N ASN A 74 9.30 -16.95 0.26
CA ASN A 74 10.41 -16.63 -0.65
C ASN A 74 10.80 -17.80 -1.56
N THR A 75 10.42 -19.02 -1.20
CA THR A 75 10.71 -20.24 -1.94
C THR A 75 9.48 -21.15 -1.98
N VAL A 76 9.36 -21.92 -3.05
CA VAL A 76 8.36 -22.98 -3.15
C VAL A 76 8.78 -24.13 -2.24
N MET A 77 7.95 -24.42 -1.23
CA MET A 77 8.09 -25.52 -0.29
C MET A 77 7.32 -26.73 -0.80
N ASP A 78 7.92 -27.91 -0.69
CA ASP A 78 7.28 -29.17 -1.11
C ASP A 78 6.35 -29.77 -0.05
N ASP A 79 6.54 -29.43 1.23
CA ASP A 79 6.00 -30.15 2.38
C ASP A 79 4.98 -29.36 3.21
N ARG A 80 4.79 -28.05 2.95
CA ARG A 80 4.01 -27.15 3.79
C ARG A 80 3.30 -26.05 3.01
N GLY A 81 2.24 -25.50 3.60
CA GLY A 81 1.46 -24.41 3.03
C GLY A 81 0.55 -24.85 1.88
N ILE A 82 0.26 -23.92 1.00
CA ILE A 82 -0.58 -24.10 -0.20
C ILE A 82 0.31 -23.86 -1.41
N LEU A 83 0.46 -24.86 -2.27
CA LEU A 83 1.05 -24.71 -3.58
C LEU A 83 0.04 -24.01 -4.49
N VAL A 84 0.45 -22.89 -5.08
CA VAL A 84 -0.39 -22.10 -5.99
C VAL A 84 0.35 -21.81 -7.28
N LYS A 85 -0.40 -21.58 -8.36
CA LYS A 85 0.12 -21.08 -9.63
C LYS A 85 -0.38 -19.66 -9.85
N LEU A 86 0.55 -18.72 -9.91
CA LEU A 86 0.33 -17.33 -10.24
C LEU A 86 -0.01 -17.20 -11.73
N ARG A 87 -1.00 -16.35 -12.04
CA ARG A 87 -1.29 -15.99 -13.46
C ARG A 87 -0.11 -15.27 -14.11
N ASN A 88 0.65 -14.52 -13.32
CA ASN A 88 1.88 -13.86 -13.75
C ASN A 88 2.96 -14.05 -12.68
N GLY A 89 4.03 -14.78 -13.02
CA GLY A 89 5.14 -15.08 -12.09
C GLY A 89 5.93 -13.86 -11.63
N LYS A 90 5.75 -12.69 -12.26
CA LYS A 90 6.40 -11.43 -11.87
C LYS A 90 5.69 -10.71 -10.72
N TYR A 91 4.41 -11.03 -10.45
CA TYR A 91 3.60 -10.31 -9.48
C TYR A 91 3.01 -11.26 -8.45
N LEU A 92 3.31 -11.00 -7.18
CA LEU A 92 2.64 -11.64 -6.05
C LEU A 92 1.28 -10.96 -5.85
N SER A 93 0.23 -11.60 -6.34
CA SER A 93 -1.14 -11.08 -6.27
C SER A 93 -2.11 -12.14 -5.76
N ASN A 94 -3.30 -11.72 -5.36
CA ASN A 94 -4.37 -12.64 -4.95
C ASN A 94 -4.97 -13.40 -6.15
N SER A 95 -4.52 -13.14 -7.37
CA SER A 95 -4.95 -13.84 -8.59
C SER A 95 -4.06 -15.05 -8.85
N PHE A 96 -4.36 -16.15 -8.16
CA PHE A 96 -3.68 -17.43 -8.31
C PHE A 96 -4.68 -18.59 -8.35
N ASP A 97 -4.25 -19.68 -8.97
CA ASP A 97 -4.99 -20.95 -8.95
C ASP A 97 -4.39 -21.84 -7.86
N LYS A 98 -5.22 -22.36 -6.96
CA LYS A 98 -4.78 -23.33 -5.95
C LYS A 98 -4.45 -24.65 -6.63
N VAL A 99 -3.27 -25.18 -6.35
CA VAL A 99 -2.80 -26.45 -6.91
C VAL A 99 -3.02 -27.58 -5.90
N ALA A 100 -2.40 -27.45 -4.73
CA ALA A 100 -2.51 -28.42 -3.65
C ALA A 100 -2.23 -27.77 -2.28
N LYS A 101 -2.65 -28.41 -1.19
CA LYS A 101 -2.39 -27.96 0.19
C LYS A 101 -1.89 -29.12 1.05
N ALA A 102 -0.86 -28.86 1.85
CA ALA A 102 -0.35 -29.80 2.84
C ALA A 102 -1.36 -29.95 4.00
N LEU A 103 -1.62 -31.19 4.43
CA LEU A 103 -2.62 -31.47 5.47
C LEU A 103 -2.02 -31.60 6.87
N LYS A 104 -0.78 -32.05 6.98
CA LYS A 104 -0.08 -32.25 8.27
C LYS A 104 1.02 -31.19 8.47
N SER A 105 1.52 -31.08 9.70
CA SER A 105 2.68 -30.22 10.01
C SER A 105 4.00 -30.76 9.42
N GLN A 106 4.12 -32.07 9.26
CA GLN A 106 5.30 -32.76 8.73
C GLN A 106 4.88 -33.99 7.92
N GLY A 107 5.78 -34.46 7.05
CA GLY A 107 5.60 -35.70 6.28
C GLY A 107 4.74 -35.57 5.03
N ASN A 108 4.42 -34.33 4.60
CA ASN A 108 3.75 -34.10 3.32
C ASN A 108 4.77 -33.99 2.17
N SER A 109 4.31 -34.27 0.95
CA SER A 109 5.07 -33.93 -0.26
C SER A 109 4.13 -33.67 -1.43
N PHE A 110 4.23 -32.49 -2.04
CA PHE A 110 3.52 -32.18 -3.28
C PHE A 110 4.08 -33.02 -4.44
N ARG A 111 5.41 -33.16 -4.51
CA ARG A 111 6.07 -33.98 -5.52
C ARG A 111 5.62 -35.44 -5.47
N GLU A 112 5.59 -36.06 -4.30
CA GLU A 112 5.24 -37.47 -4.13
C GLU A 112 3.73 -37.71 -3.93
N GLY A 113 2.94 -36.66 -3.69
CA GLY A 113 1.50 -36.80 -3.44
C GLY A 113 1.13 -37.29 -2.05
N LYS A 114 2.04 -37.20 -1.07
CA LYS A 114 1.84 -37.71 0.29
C LYS A 114 1.12 -36.69 1.16
N THR A 115 -0.02 -37.09 1.73
CA THR A 115 -0.83 -36.31 2.70
C THR A 115 -1.12 -34.87 2.26
N ILE A 116 -1.50 -34.71 0.99
CA ILE A 116 -1.91 -33.42 0.41
C ILE A 116 -3.38 -33.46 -0.01
N GLN A 117 -4.04 -32.31 0.03
CA GLN A 117 -5.31 -32.07 -0.65
C GLN A 117 -5.02 -31.45 -2.02
N VAL A 118 -5.41 -32.14 -3.09
CA VAL A 118 -5.27 -31.63 -4.46
C VAL A 118 -6.51 -30.83 -4.85
N TYR A 119 -6.30 -29.64 -5.41
CA TYR A 119 -7.37 -28.80 -5.95
C TYR A 119 -7.37 -28.78 -7.48
N ASN A 120 -6.20 -28.94 -8.11
CA ASN A 120 -6.06 -28.99 -9.56
C ASN A 120 -4.96 -29.97 -9.98
N GLU A 121 -5.38 -31.14 -10.46
CA GLU A 121 -4.48 -32.24 -10.84
C GLU A 121 -3.56 -31.84 -12.01
N LYS A 122 -4.09 -31.16 -13.03
CA LYS A 122 -3.30 -30.75 -14.21
C LYS A 122 -2.14 -29.84 -13.83
N LEU A 123 -2.38 -28.89 -12.92
CA LEU A 123 -1.33 -27.98 -12.44
C LEU A 123 -0.34 -28.68 -11.50
N LEU A 124 -0.78 -29.68 -10.75
CA LEU A 124 0.09 -30.48 -9.90
C LEU A 124 1.03 -31.35 -10.74
N GLU A 125 0.51 -31.96 -11.81
CA GLU A 125 1.30 -32.72 -12.77
C GLU A 125 2.31 -31.83 -13.50
N GLU A 126 1.91 -30.64 -13.93
CA GLU A 126 2.83 -29.64 -14.49
C GLU A 126 3.97 -29.29 -13.51
N TYR A 127 3.64 -29.05 -12.24
CA TYR A 127 4.65 -28.79 -11.20
C TYR A 127 5.62 -29.97 -11.03
N ARG A 128 5.12 -31.21 -10.98
CA ARG A 128 5.94 -32.43 -10.86
C ARG A 128 6.85 -32.61 -12.07
N ASN A 129 6.32 -32.44 -13.28
CA ASN A 129 7.07 -32.52 -14.52
C ASN A 129 8.21 -31.49 -14.56
N LEU A 130 8.00 -30.27 -14.06
CA LEU A 130 9.05 -29.27 -13.94
C LEU A 130 10.13 -29.68 -12.93
N LYS A 131 9.76 -30.31 -11.80
CA LYS A 131 10.73 -30.85 -10.82
C LYS A 131 11.56 -31.97 -11.42
N ASP A 132 10.94 -32.88 -12.18
CA ASP A 132 11.66 -33.98 -12.85
C ASP A 132 12.57 -33.46 -13.97
N LEU A 133 12.11 -32.44 -14.73
CA LEU A 133 12.92 -31.78 -15.73
C LEU A 133 14.15 -31.09 -15.10
N LYS A 134 13.97 -30.47 -13.93
CA LYS A 134 15.07 -29.85 -13.20
C LYS A 134 16.16 -30.86 -12.84
N ASP A 135 15.77 -32.04 -12.34
CA ASP A 135 16.71 -33.10 -12.00
C ASP A 135 17.50 -33.57 -13.25
N LYS A 136 16.80 -33.75 -14.38
CA LYS A 136 17.44 -34.09 -15.67
C LYS A 136 18.41 -33.01 -16.16
N ILE A 137 18.04 -31.72 -16.05
CA ILE A 137 18.90 -30.58 -16.42
C ILE A 137 20.16 -30.57 -15.55
N ASP A 138 20.01 -30.81 -14.25
CA ASP A 138 21.13 -30.80 -13.30
C ASP A 138 22.07 -32.00 -13.50
N GLU A 139 21.52 -33.18 -13.82
CA GLU A 139 22.30 -34.36 -14.21
C GLU A 139 23.11 -34.10 -15.48
N PHE A 140 22.48 -33.58 -16.54
CA PHE A 140 23.16 -33.23 -17.79
C PHE A 140 24.27 -32.18 -17.57
N SER A 141 24.00 -31.18 -16.74
CA SER A 141 24.96 -30.12 -16.40
C SER A 141 26.19 -30.67 -15.67
N ARG A 142 25.98 -31.56 -14.68
CA ARG A 142 27.06 -32.17 -13.89
C ARG A 142 27.85 -33.23 -14.65
N GLY A 143 27.20 -33.95 -15.56
CA GLY A 143 27.81 -34.99 -16.41
C GLY A 143 28.31 -34.45 -17.74
N LYS A 144 27.56 -34.73 -18.81
CA LYS A 144 27.95 -34.49 -20.21
C LYS A 144 28.43 -33.06 -20.48
N LEU A 145 27.72 -32.05 -20.00
CA LEU A 145 28.10 -30.65 -20.25
C LEU A 145 29.45 -30.33 -19.61
N LYS A 146 29.66 -30.75 -18.36
CA LYS A 146 30.93 -30.56 -17.64
C LYS A 146 32.09 -31.25 -18.33
N GLU A 147 31.89 -32.47 -18.83
CA GLU A 147 32.90 -33.22 -19.60
C GLU A 147 33.31 -32.47 -20.87
N VAL A 148 32.33 -32.04 -21.68
CA VAL A 148 32.57 -31.28 -22.92
C VAL A 148 33.29 -29.97 -22.62
N LEU A 149 32.88 -29.24 -21.59
CA LEU A 149 33.55 -28.00 -21.17
C LEU A 149 34.99 -28.24 -20.69
N ASN A 150 35.27 -29.37 -20.02
CA ASN A 150 36.62 -29.76 -19.63
C ASN A 150 37.50 -30.08 -20.85
N LEU A 151 36.98 -30.78 -21.86
CA LEU A 151 37.71 -31.05 -23.11
C LEU A 151 38.02 -29.75 -23.86
N ILE A 152 37.07 -28.81 -23.92
CA ILE A 152 37.28 -27.47 -24.48
C ILE A 152 38.39 -26.73 -23.72
N LYS A 153 38.37 -26.78 -22.39
CA LYS A 153 39.39 -26.16 -21.54
C LYS A 153 40.79 -26.77 -21.79
N LEU A 154 40.87 -28.10 -21.93
CA LEU A 154 42.12 -28.79 -22.27
C LEU A 154 42.62 -28.34 -23.66
N ARG A 155 41.74 -28.31 -24.66
CA ARG A 155 42.11 -27.91 -26.02
C ARG A 155 42.58 -26.46 -26.10
N LYS A 156 41.98 -25.54 -25.34
CA LYS A 156 42.45 -24.16 -25.20
C LYS A 156 43.86 -24.08 -24.63
N LYS A 157 44.18 -24.89 -23.61
CA LYS A 157 45.55 -24.99 -23.07
C LYS A 157 46.52 -25.50 -24.13
N THR A 158 46.18 -26.56 -24.86
CA THR A 158 47.06 -27.12 -25.91
C THR A 158 47.32 -26.12 -27.04
N LEU A 159 46.30 -25.38 -27.48
CA LEU A 159 46.48 -24.35 -28.52
C LEU A 159 47.36 -23.19 -28.03
N SER A 160 47.22 -22.78 -26.77
CA SER A 160 48.08 -21.76 -26.16
C SER A 160 49.54 -22.19 -26.10
N SER A 161 49.82 -23.46 -25.74
CA SER A 161 51.18 -24.01 -25.78
C SER A 161 51.75 -24.04 -27.20
N LYS A 162 50.99 -24.57 -28.18
CA LYS A 162 51.42 -24.60 -29.60
C LYS A 162 51.69 -23.23 -30.18
N LYS A 163 50.94 -22.22 -29.76
CA LYS A 163 51.14 -20.82 -30.15
C LYS A 163 52.47 -20.25 -29.64
N LYS A 164 52.96 -20.71 -28.48
CA LYS A 164 54.26 -20.31 -27.93
C LYS A 164 55.42 -20.99 -28.64
N GLU A 165 55.25 -22.23 -29.09
CA GLU A 165 56.27 -23.01 -29.81
C GLU A 165 56.45 -22.56 -31.27
N LEU A 166 55.39 -22.13 -31.95
CA LEU A 166 55.40 -21.83 -33.39
C LEU A 166 55.48 -20.33 -33.70
N LYS A 167 56.25 -19.55 -32.93
CA LYS A 167 56.32 -18.08 -33.06
C LYS A 167 56.82 -17.59 -34.42
N ASP A 168 57.66 -18.37 -35.09
CA ASP A 168 58.36 -17.93 -36.31
C ASP A 168 57.63 -18.30 -37.61
N ASN A 169 56.53 -19.06 -37.54
CA ASN A 169 55.74 -19.47 -38.72
C ASN A 169 54.40 -18.72 -38.79
N LYS A 170 54.36 -17.69 -39.63
CA LYS A 170 53.22 -16.76 -39.77
C LYS A 170 51.91 -17.46 -40.19
N GLU A 171 51.96 -18.39 -41.14
CA GLU A 171 50.79 -19.12 -41.64
C GLU A 171 50.18 -20.04 -40.57
N LYS A 172 51.02 -20.82 -39.87
CA LYS A 172 50.57 -21.71 -38.79
C LYS A 172 49.99 -20.92 -37.61
N LEU A 173 50.55 -19.75 -37.30
CA LEU A 173 50.05 -18.87 -36.25
C LEU A 173 48.64 -18.36 -36.54
N GLU A 174 48.36 -18.03 -37.80
CA GLU A 174 47.04 -17.56 -38.23
C GLU A 174 45.98 -18.68 -38.16
N LEU A 175 46.35 -19.91 -38.52
CA LEU A 175 45.49 -21.09 -38.37
C LEU A 175 45.15 -21.36 -36.89
N ILE A 176 46.12 -21.23 -35.98
CA ILE A 176 45.90 -21.36 -34.54
C ILE A 176 44.95 -20.29 -34.02
N LYS A 177 45.13 -19.02 -34.42
CA LYS A 177 44.23 -17.92 -34.04
C LYS A 177 42.79 -18.18 -34.51
N LYS A 178 42.60 -18.62 -35.77
CA LYS A 178 41.28 -19.03 -36.29
C LYS A 178 40.65 -20.14 -35.44
N ARG A 179 41.43 -21.14 -35.04
CA ARG A 179 40.94 -22.25 -34.21
C ARG A 179 40.63 -21.82 -32.77
N GLU A 180 41.43 -20.95 -32.15
CA GLU A 180 41.15 -20.36 -30.83
C GLU A 180 39.82 -19.61 -30.84
N PHE A 181 39.56 -18.82 -31.89
CA PHE A 181 38.31 -18.10 -32.06
C PHE A 181 37.12 -19.05 -32.20
N GLN A 182 37.23 -20.08 -33.05
CA GLN A 182 36.19 -21.11 -33.20
C GLN A 182 35.86 -21.79 -31.87
N ILE A 183 36.86 -22.18 -31.08
CA ILE A 183 36.65 -22.85 -29.79
C ILE A 183 36.03 -21.90 -28.76
N LYS A 184 36.44 -20.62 -28.73
CA LYS A 184 35.85 -19.61 -27.84
C LYS A 184 34.38 -19.40 -28.17
N ASN A 185 34.02 -19.30 -29.46
CA ASN A 185 32.64 -19.14 -29.89
C ASN A 185 31.80 -20.38 -29.60
N LEU A 186 32.37 -21.57 -29.80
CA LEU A 186 31.70 -22.83 -29.49
C LEU A 186 31.39 -22.95 -27.98
N GLU A 187 32.33 -22.59 -27.10
CA GLU A 187 32.07 -22.57 -25.66
C GLU A 187 30.96 -21.58 -25.28
N LYS A 188 31.01 -20.36 -25.83
CA LYS A 188 29.99 -19.33 -25.57
C LYS A 188 28.62 -19.79 -26.04
N ARG A 189 28.54 -20.38 -27.23
CA ARG A 189 27.30 -20.90 -27.82
C ARG A 189 26.71 -22.02 -26.97
N LEU A 190 27.51 -23.01 -26.58
CA LEU A 190 27.05 -24.13 -25.74
C LEU A 190 26.48 -23.65 -24.40
N LYS A 191 27.16 -22.70 -23.74
CA LYS A 191 26.67 -22.12 -22.47
C LYS A 191 25.35 -21.37 -22.68
N SER A 192 25.30 -20.51 -23.71
CA SER A 192 24.09 -19.75 -24.03
C SER A 192 22.91 -20.66 -24.35
N GLU A 193 23.09 -21.67 -25.21
CA GLU A 193 22.02 -22.59 -25.59
C GLU A 193 21.50 -23.39 -24.38
N PHE A 194 22.39 -23.80 -23.47
CA PHE A 194 22.00 -24.47 -22.23
C PHE A 194 21.24 -23.54 -21.28
N ASP A 195 21.73 -22.31 -21.08
CA ASP A 195 21.07 -21.33 -20.22
C ASP A 195 19.70 -20.92 -20.79
N ASP A 196 19.60 -20.70 -22.10
CA ASP A 196 18.34 -20.41 -22.81
C ASP A 196 17.34 -21.56 -22.68
N TYR A 197 17.81 -22.80 -22.82
CA TYR A 197 16.97 -23.98 -22.62
C TYR A 197 16.44 -24.06 -21.19
N LYS A 198 17.32 -23.88 -20.19
CA LYS A 198 16.95 -23.92 -18.77
C LYS A 198 15.97 -22.80 -18.42
N GLU A 199 16.18 -21.60 -18.97
CA GLU A 199 15.32 -20.45 -18.72
C GLU A 199 13.90 -20.70 -19.25
N LYS A 200 13.79 -21.05 -20.54
CA LYS A 200 12.49 -21.21 -21.21
C LYS A 200 11.70 -22.42 -20.73
N ASN A 201 12.38 -23.54 -20.48
CA ASN A 201 11.70 -24.80 -20.18
C ASN A 201 11.51 -25.05 -18.69
N TYR A 202 12.33 -24.42 -17.82
CA TYR A 202 12.22 -24.62 -16.38
C TYR A 202 12.02 -23.31 -15.61
N ASN A 203 12.95 -22.35 -15.65
CA ASN A 203 12.89 -21.19 -14.76
C ASN A 203 11.62 -20.35 -14.98
N GLU A 204 11.28 -20.02 -16.23
CA GLU A 204 10.09 -19.22 -16.53
C GLU A 204 8.77 -19.93 -16.16
N PRO A 205 8.52 -21.19 -16.57
CA PRO A 205 7.33 -21.92 -16.12
C PRO A 205 7.28 -22.11 -14.60
N TYR A 206 8.41 -22.46 -13.98
CA TYR A 206 8.49 -22.71 -12.54
C TYR A 206 8.31 -21.44 -11.70
N SER A 207 8.72 -20.26 -12.22
CA SER A 207 8.54 -18.96 -11.54
C SER A 207 7.08 -18.62 -11.28
N LYS A 208 6.14 -19.26 -11.97
CA LYS A 208 4.70 -19.09 -11.76
C LYS A 208 4.22 -19.88 -10.55
N PHE A 209 4.97 -20.85 -10.03
CA PHE A 209 4.60 -21.58 -8.83
C PHE A 209 5.12 -20.86 -7.59
N ALA A 210 4.27 -20.78 -6.57
CA ALA A 210 4.60 -20.16 -5.30
C ALA A 210 4.03 -20.99 -4.14
N SER A 211 4.64 -20.87 -2.96
CA SER A 211 4.07 -21.38 -1.72
C SER A 211 3.42 -20.25 -0.96
N LEU A 212 2.18 -20.50 -0.57
CA LEU A 212 1.31 -19.55 0.10
C LEU A 212 0.95 -20.07 1.49
N THR A 213 1.07 -19.21 2.50
CA THR A 213 0.49 -19.42 3.82
C THR A 213 -0.62 -18.41 4.05
N THR A 214 -1.55 -18.75 4.93
CA THR A 214 -2.67 -17.88 5.28
C THR A 214 -2.59 -17.50 6.74
N SER A 215 -2.87 -16.25 7.06
CA SER A 215 -3.05 -15.80 8.46
C SER A 215 -4.38 -15.07 8.61
N LEU A 216 -4.96 -15.15 9.80
CA LEU A 216 -6.15 -14.37 10.15
C LEU A 216 -5.71 -12.97 10.58
N LYS A 217 -6.24 -11.95 9.91
CA LYS A 217 -6.00 -10.53 10.24
C LYS A 217 -7.32 -9.78 10.31
N TYR A 218 -7.27 -8.56 10.81
CA TYR A 218 -8.48 -7.74 11.01
C TYR A 218 -8.37 -6.36 10.37
N TYR A 219 -9.48 -5.86 9.88
CA TYR A 219 -9.73 -4.43 9.65
C TYR A 219 -10.47 -3.85 10.85
N GLU A 220 -10.04 -2.67 11.31
CA GLU A 220 -10.90 -1.85 12.17
C GLU A 220 -11.87 -1.07 11.29
N THR A 221 -13.16 -1.28 11.48
CA THR A 221 -14.20 -0.60 10.68
C THR A 221 -15.06 0.23 11.63
N LEU A 222 -15.21 1.52 11.33
CA LEU A 222 -16.15 2.41 11.99
C LEU A 222 -17.53 2.20 11.40
N TYR A 223 -18.59 2.22 12.22
CA TYR A 223 -19.98 2.12 11.77
C TYR A 223 -20.79 3.37 12.09
N ASN A 224 -21.73 3.69 11.20
CA ASN A 224 -22.66 4.81 11.31
C ASN A 224 -21.93 6.13 11.61
N VAL A 225 -21.00 6.46 10.71
CA VAL A 225 -20.18 7.67 10.82
C VAL A 225 -20.98 8.87 10.32
N LYS A 226 -20.98 9.95 11.10
CA LYS A 226 -21.40 11.31 10.70
C LYS A 226 -20.17 12.20 10.66
N LEU A 227 -19.91 12.83 9.52
CA LEU A 227 -18.84 13.82 9.37
C LEU A 227 -19.43 15.20 9.12
N ILE A 228 -18.82 16.19 9.77
CA ILE A 228 -19.08 17.61 9.60
C ILE A 228 -17.74 18.23 9.19
N ILE A 229 -17.68 18.69 7.94
CA ILE A 229 -16.46 19.21 7.33
C ILE A 229 -16.72 20.65 6.94
N HIS A 230 -15.85 21.55 7.40
CA HIS A 230 -15.81 22.93 6.94
C HIS A 230 -14.61 23.12 6.04
N VAL A 231 -14.83 23.66 4.85
CA VAL A 231 -13.79 23.94 3.86
C VAL A 231 -13.63 25.44 3.69
N ARG A 232 -12.39 25.89 3.75
CA ARG A 232 -11.96 27.24 3.45
C ARG A 232 -10.96 27.21 2.30
N CYS A 233 -11.20 28.06 1.30
CA CYS A 233 -10.29 28.32 0.20
C CYS A 233 -9.93 29.81 0.19
N GLU A 234 -8.73 30.15 -0.31
CA GLU A 234 -8.33 31.55 -0.53
C GLU A 234 -9.12 32.18 -1.70
N ASP A 235 -9.43 31.38 -2.72
CA ASP A 235 -10.21 31.76 -3.89
C ASP A 235 -11.69 31.37 -3.73
N GLU A 236 -12.59 32.35 -3.85
CA GLU A 236 -14.04 32.15 -3.74
C GLU A 236 -14.58 31.28 -4.90
N ASN A 237 -13.96 31.32 -6.09
CA ASN A 237 -14.37 30.48 -7.22
C ASN A 237 -14.14 29.00 -6.92
N THR A 238 -12.99 28.65 -6.33
CA THR A 238 -12.69 27.29 -5.89
C THR A 238 -13.73 26.80 -4.88
N LEU A 239 -14.19 27.65 -3.96
CA LEU A 239 -15.20 27.27 -2.97
C LEU A 239 -16.57 26.98 -3.63
N LEU A 240 -16.96 27.80 -4.63
CA LEU A 240 -18.20 27.62 -5.40
C LEU A 240 -18.14 26.36 -6.27
N ASP A 241 -17.01 26.13 -6.93
CA ASP A 241 -16.80 24.95 -7.76
C ASP A 241 -16.86 23.65 -6.94
N ILE A 242 -16.30 23.65 -5.72
CA ILE A 242 -16.48 22.53 -4.78
C ILE A 242 -17.96 22.34 -4.46
N LYS A 243 -18.71 23.41 -4.14
CA LYS A 243 -20.14 23.31 -3.81
C LYS A 243 -20.94 22.69 -4.96
N GLU A 244 -20.65 23.06 -6.20
CA GLU A 244 -21.36 22.55 -7.39
C GLU A 244 -21.04 21.08 -7.67
N ASN A 245 -19.81 20.64 -7.40
CA ASN A 245 -19.33 19.31 -7.76
C ASN A 245 -19.28 18.30 -6.60
N ILE A 246 -19.50 18.72 -5.34
CA ILE A 246 -19.32 17.84 -4.18
C ILE A 246 -20.23 16.62 -4.22
N TYR A 247 -21.39 16.68 -4.88
CA TYR A 247 -22.29 15.54 -5.07
C TYR A 247 -21.69 14.41 -5.93
N ASN A 248 -20.56 14.64 -6.60
CA ASN A 248 -19.78 13.59 -7.27
C ASN A 248 -18.90 12.77 -6.31
N LEU A 249 -18.82 13.16 -5.03
CA LEU A 249 -18.06 12.46 -4.00
C LEU A 249 -18.66 11.07 -3.73
N LYS A 250 -17.92 10.02 -4.08
CA LYS A 250 -18.39 8.62 -3.93
C LYS A 250 -18.05 8.00 -2.58
N SER A 251 -16.83 8.22 -2.11
CA SER A 251 -16.32 7.63 -0.87
C SER A 251 -15.23 8.48 -0.22
N ILE A 252 -15.07 8.32 1.09
CA ILE A 252 -13.93 8.84 1.86
C ILE A 252 -13.32 7.65 2.61
N GLY A 253 -12.01 7.42 2.45
CA GLY A 253 -11.34 6.23 2.95
C GLY A 253 -11.16 5.20 1.85
N ARG A 254 -11.78 4.01 1.99
CA ARG A 254 -11.72 2.96 0.98
C ARG A 254 -12.70 3.24 -0.16
N SER A 255 -12.51 2.59 -1.31
CA SER A 255 -13.38 2.74 -2.49
C SER A 255 -14.81 2.24 -2.25
N GLU A 256 -14.95 1.27 -1.34
CA GLU A 256 -16.20 0.62 -0.97
C GLU A 256 -16.97 1.32 0.16
N ASP A 257 -16.33 2.26 0.87
CA ASP A 257 -16.92 2.98 2.00
C ASP A 257 -17.71 4.21 1.50
N PHE A 258 -18.91 3.97 0.95
CA PHE A 258 -19.71 5.03 0.30
C PHE A 258 -20.12 6.16 1.24
N VAL A 259 -20.25 7.35 0.64
CA VAL A 259 -20.70 8.59 1.30
C VAL A 259 -22.12 8.93 0.87
N ASP A 260 -22.91 9.39 1.84
CA ASP A 260 -24.22 10.00 1.62
C ASP A 260 -24.20 11.45 2.13
N ILE A 261 -24.37 12.42 1.22
CA ILE A 261 -24.29 13.84 1.54
C ILE A 261 -25.65 14.32 2.05
N LYS A 262 -25.67 14.83 3.28
CA LYS A 262 -26.88 15.34 3.95
C LYS A 262 -27.06 16.83 3.77
N GLU A 263 -25.98 17.59 3.81
CA GLU A 263 -26.04 19.05 3.70
C GLU A 263 -24.79 19.61 3.00
N VAL A 264 -25.00 20.62 2.15
CA VAL A 264 -23.95 21.44 1.57
C VAL A 264 -24.40 22.90 1.63
N LYS A 265 -23.80 23.71 2.51
CA LYS A 265 -24.21 25.10 2.73
C LYS A 265 -22.99 26.02 2.83
N ILE A 266 -23.01 27.15 2.13
CA ILE A 266 -22.04 28.23 2.41
C ILE A 266 -22.53 28.95 3.67
N VAL A 267 -21.65 29.07 4.66
CA VAL A 267 -21.96 29.63 5.98
C VAL A 267 -21.04 30.79 6.29
N ASP A 268 -21.57 31.78 7.02
CA ASP A 268 -20.80 32.88 7.58
C ASP A 268 -20.33 32.51 8.99
N LEU A 269 -19.01 32.33 9.11
CA LEU A 269 -18.34 32.04 10.35
C LEU A 269 -18.04 33.33 11.12
N VAL A 270 -18.34 33.29 12.42
CA VAL A 270 -18.11 34.40 13.35
C VAL A 270 -16.88 34.14 14.23
N GLU A 271 -16.24 35.20 14.68
CA GLU A 271 -15.09 35.13 15.58
C GLU A 271 -15.53 35.20 17.05
N GLU A 272 -14.66 34.75 17.96
CA GLU A 272 -14.87 34.97 19.39
C GLU A 272 -15.00 36.47 19.69
N GLY A 273 -16.14 36.91 20.23
CA GLY A 273 -16.42 38.31 20.44
C GLY A 273 -17.88 38.59 20.79
N LYS A 274 -18.32 39.84 20.59
CA LYS A 274 -19.66 40.32 20.98
C LYS A 274 -20.81 39.59 20.29
N GLU A 275 -20.58 39.00 19.11
CA GLU A 275 -21.59 38.27 18.34
C GLU A 275 -21.96 36.92 18.99
N LEU A 276 -21.07 36.34 19.80
CA LEU A 276 -21.39 35.15 20.60
C LEU A 276 -22.16 35.53 21.85
N LYS A 277 -23.48 35.34 21.79
CA LYS A 277 -24.37 35.53 22.94
C LYS A 277 -24.09 34.53 24.08
N ARG A 278 -23.55 33.35 23.75
CA ARG A 278 -23.27 32.27 24.71
C ARG A 278 -22.02 31.50 24.30
N ARG A 279 -21.36 30.91 25.28
CA ARG A 279 -20.20 30.05 25.07
C ARG A 279 -20.64 28.74 24.40
N ILE A 280 -20.14 28.49 23.20
CA ILE A 280 -20.38 27.24 22.47
C ILE A 280 -19.53 26.12 23.06
N VAL A 281 -20.16 24.95 23.19
CA VAL A 281 -19.52 23.70 23.59
C VAL A 281 -19.63 22.76 22.41
N ASN A 282 -18.49 22.33 21.90
CA ASN A 282 -18.46 21.33 20.85
C ASN A 282 -18.56 19.94 21.46
N THR A 283 -19.68 19.27 21.24
CA THR A 283 -19.93 17.88 21.68
C THR A 283 -19.38 16.86 20.69
N ASN A 284 -19.28 17.22 19.41
CA ASN A 284 -18.69 16.36 18.39
C ASN A 284 -17.20 16.14 18.67
N SER A 285 -16.70 15.00 18.20
CA SER A 285 -15.26 14.77 18.20
C SER A 285 -14.64 15.52 17.04
N ALA A 286 -13.46 16.12 17.25
CA ALA A 286 -12.80 16.93 16.23
C ALA A 286 -11.29 16.76 16.28
N TYR A 287 -10.65 16.99 15.13
CA TYR A 287 -9.22 17.28 15.09
C TYR A 287 -9.01 18.78 15.30
N VAL A 288 -8.29 19.14 16.37
CA VAL A 288 -7.90 20.52 16.65
C VAL A 288 -6.38 20.66 16.72
N ASP A 289 -5.87 21.85 16.42
CA ASP A 289 -4.44 22.14 16.46
C ASP A 289 -3.87 21.88 17.87
N TYR A 290 -2.82 21.07 17.91
CA TYR A 290 -2.11 20.72 19.13
C TYR A 290 -1.62 21.93 19.93
N ASN A 291 -1.16 22.98 19.26
CA ASN A 291 -0.63 24.17 19.91
C ASN A 291 -1.72 24.96 20.63
N LEU A 292 -2.95 24.96 20.10
CA LEU A 292 -4.10 25.62 20.75
C LEU A 292 -4.53 24.89 22.03
N VAL A 293 -4.45 23.56 22.03
CA VAL A 293 -4.68 22.75 23.24
C VAL A 293 -3.56 22.94 24.24
N LYS A 294 -2.30 22.87 23.80
CA LYS A 294 -1.12 23.10 24.66
C LYS A 294 -1.13 24.49 25.29
N GLY A 295 -1.53 25.51 24.53
CA GLY A 295 -1.69 26.90 24.98
C GLY A 295 -2.92 27.15 25.85
N LYS A 296 -3.71 26.12 26.17
CA LYS A 296 -4.94 26.19 26.96
C LYS A 296 -6.01 27.14 26.35
N ILE A 297 -5.92 27.38 25.04
CA ILE A 297 -6.92 28.15 24.28
C ILE A 297 -8.13 27.26 24.01
N ILE A 298 -7.90 26.03 23.53
CA ILE A 298 -8.91 24.98 23.45
C ILE A 298 -8.78 24.09 24.68
N ARG A 299 -9.89 23.85 25.39
CA ARG A 299 -9.91 23.01 26.58
C ARG A 299 -11.11 22.07 26.59
N SER A 300 -10.85 20.79 26.89
CA SER A 300 -11.91 19.82 27.17
C SER A 300 -12.62 20.14 28.50
N ARG A 301 -13.93 19.94 28.54
CA ARG A 301 -14.76 20.11 29.75
C ARG A 301 -14.71 18.90 30.67
N ASN A 302 -14.58 17.70 30.11
CA ASN A 302 -14.58 16.46 30.88
C ASN A 302 -13.14 16.13 31.30
N LEU A 303 -12.63 16.79 32.33
CA LEU A 303 -11.31 16.52 32.89
C LEU A 303 -11.46 15.63 34.13
N SER A 304 -10.64 14.59 34.23
CA SER A 304 -10.37 13.95 35.52
C SER A 304 -9.45 14.88 36.34
N ASP A 305 -9.54 14.85 37.67
CA ASP A 305 -8.81 15.75 38.58
C ASP A 305 -7.28 15.82 38.36
N SER A 306 -6.70 14.82 37.69
CA SER A 306 -5.27 14.70 37.40
C SER A 306 -4.82 15.04 35.97
N LYS A 307 -5.71 15.39 35.02
CA LYS A 307 -5.34 15.61 33.60
C LYS A 307 -5.61 17.03 33.12
N GLU A 308 -4.68 17.60 32.35
CA GLU A 308 -4.83 18.94 31.75
C GLU A 308 -5.68 18.97 30.46
N CYS A 309 -5.80 17.83 29.77
CA CYS A 309 -6.66 17.64 28.59
C CYS A 309 -6.97 16.14 28.40
N ASN A 310 -8.21 15.82 27.99
CA ASN A 310 -8.60 14.49 27.55
C ASN A 310 -8.68 14.47 26.01
N GLY A 311 -7.74 13.77 25.36
CA GLY A 311 -7.69 13.63 23.91
C GLY A 311 -6.47 12.84 23.44
N THR A 312 -6.54 12.35 22.20
CA THR A 312 -5.48 11.55 21.58
C THR A 312 -4.67 12.41 20.61
N LYS A 313 -3.35 12.41 20.74
CA LYS A 313 -2.47 13.16 19.83
C LYS A 313 -2.25 12.37 18.56
N TYR A 314 -2.39 13.03 17.41
CA TYR A 314 -2.07 12.47 16.11
C TYR A 314 -1.13 13.38 15.33
N LEU A 315 -0.35 12.76 14.45
CA LEU A 315 0.44 13.43 13.43
C LEU A 315 -0.16 13.05 12.08
N LEU A 316 -1.07 13.88 11.56
CA LEU A 316 -1.88 13.57 10.38
C LEU A 316 -1.30 14.19 9.11
N ASN A 317 -1.43 13.48 7.99
CA ASN A 317 -1.08 14.00 6.68
C ASN A 317 -2.08 15.09 6.27
N LYS A 318 -1.59 16.29 5.91
CA LYS A 318 -2.42 17.40 5.38
C LYS A 318 -2.44 17.41 3.87
N ASN A 319 -1.29 17.63 3.27
CA ASN A 319 -1.08 17.64 1.83
C ASN A 319 0.28 17.04 1.51
N TYR A 320 0.58 16.86 0.23
CA TYR A 320 1.86 16.31 -0.20
C TYR A 320 2.40 17.05 -1.42
N GLU A 321 3.71 17.00 -1.56
CA GLU A 321 4.41 17.37 -2.78
C GLU A 321 4.99 16.11 -3.42
N ILE A 322 5.11 16.12 -4.76
CA ILE A 322 5.74 15.02 -5.49
C ILE A 322 7.22 15.36 -5.62
N LEU A 323 8.06 14.63 -4.89
CA LEU A 323 9.52 14.72 -4.92
C LEU A 323 10.06 13.38 -5.42
N ASP A 324 10.82 13.36 -6.51
CA ASP A 324 11.40 12.14 -7.09
C ASP A 324 10.41 10.98 -7.31
N LYS A 325 9.23 11.30 -7.87
CA LYS A 325 8.10 10.36 -8.09
C LYS A 325 7.53 9.75 -6.78
N LYS A 326 7.88 10.28 -5.62
CA LYS A 326 7.35 9.91 -4.30
C LYS A 326 6.55 11.06 -3.72
N ARG A 327 5.58 10.74 -2.88
CA ARG A 327 4.79 11.74 -2.14
C ARG A 327 5.50 12.08 -0.83
N GLY A 328 5.92 13.33 -0.68
CA GLY A 328 6.40 13.89 0.57
C GLY A 328 5.24 14.55 1.32
N PHE A 329 4.68 13.88 2.33
CA PHE A 329 3.54 14.40 3.09
C PHE A 329 3.96 15.47 4.11
N LYS A 330 3.30 16.63 4.06
CA LYS A 330 3.33 17.64 5.11
C LYS A 330 2.37 17.23 6.22
N LYS A 331 2.90 16.96 7.41
CA LYS A 331 2.12 16.49 8.56
C LYS A 331 1.75 17.62 9.52
N LYS A 332 0.57 17.53 10.13
CA LYS A 332 0.05 18.45 11.15
C LYS A 332 -0.15 17.71 12.48
N LYS A 333 0.33 18.32 13.57
CA LYS A 333 0.11 17.82 14.93
C LYS A 333 -1.25 18.27 15.41
N VAL A 334 -2.11 17.32 15.72
CA VAL A 334 -3.48 17.59 16.17
C VAL A 334 -3.80 16.79 17.41
N VAL A 335 -4.85 17.22 18.12
CA VAL A 335 -5.48 16.46 19.19
C VAL A 335 -6.88 16.09 18.74
N TYR A 336 -7.21 14.81 18.81
CA TYR A 336 -8.56 14.30 18.71
C TYR A 336 -9.22 14.39 20.08
N LEU A 337 -10.25 15.23 20.21
CA LEU A 337 -11.04 15.34 21.43
C LEU A 337 -12.48 15.74 21.15
N SER A 338 -13.33 15.57 22.16
CA SER A 338 -14.73 15.99 22.19
C SER A 338 -15.01 16.81 23.44
N ASN A 339 -16.23 17.35 23.54
CA ASN A 339 -16.71 18.13 24.68
C ASN A 339 -15.76 19.25 25.06
N TYR A 340 -15.45 20.13 24.12
CA TYR A 340 -14.47 21.19 24.31
C TYR A 340 -15.02 22.59 24.04
N VAL A 341 -14.30 23.55 24.57
CA VAL A 341 -14.60 24.98 24.46
C VAL A 341 -13.34 25.74 24.10
N VAL A 342 -13.52 26.87 23.44
CA VAL A 342 -12.48 27.88 23.25
C VAL A 342 -12.55 28.86 24.41
N ARG A 343 -11.40 29.39 24.85
CA ARG A 343 -11.27 30.30 26.00
C ARG A 343 -10.91 31.73 25.61
N LYS A 344 -10.29 31.90 24.45
CA LYS A 344 -9.76 33.17 23.97
C LYS A 344 -9.87 33.20 22.45
N LYS A 345 -10.09 34.40 21.91
CA LYS A 345 -9.98 34.65 20.48
C LYS A 345 -8.59 34.27 19.98
N VAL A 346 -8.53 33.55 18.87
CA VAL A 346 -7.30 33.18 18.18
C VAL A 346 -7.59 33.03 16.69
N ASP A 347 -6.60 33.32 15.87
CA ASP A 347 -6.70 33.13 14.43
C ASP A 347 -6.96 31.65 14.09
N ASN A 348 -7.67 31.41 12.98
CA ASN A 348 -8.05 30.07 12.50
C ASN A 348 -9.01 29.29 13.41
N VAL A 349 -9.64 29.95 14.39
CA VAL A 349 -10.77 29.40 15.14
C VAL A 349 -11.97 30.33 15.00
N TYR A 350 -13.06 29.76 14.50
CA TYR A 350 -14.31 30.46 14.26
C TYR A 350 -15.50 29.63 14.77
N TYR A 351 -16.69 30.20 14.66
CA TYR A 351 -17.93 29.54 15.02
C TYR A 351 -18.90 29.58 13.86
N ASP A 352 -19.47 28.42 13.57
CA ASP A 352 -20.61 28.27 12.69
C ASP A 352 -21.87 28.24 13.56
N LEU A 353 -22.67 29.30 13.51
CA LEU A 353 -23.91 29.42 14.26
C LEU A 353 -25.07 28.84 13.44
N GLY A 354 -25.05 27.52 13.24
CA GLY A 354 -26.14 26.83 12.56
C GLY A 354 -27.47 26.97 13.29
N GLU A 355 -28.57 26.76 12.56
CA GLU A 355 -29.93 26.88 13.07
C GLU A 355 -30.25 25.82 14.13
N GLU A 356 -29.76 24.58 13.94
CA GLU A 356 -29.96 23.45 14.87
C GLU A 356 -28.76 23.22 15.79
N GLU A 357 -27.55 23.21 15.22
CA GLU A 357 -26.31 22.94 15.93
C GLU A 357 -25.28 24.03 15.63
N SER A 358 -24.50 24.40 16.64
CA SER A 358 -23.36 25.31 16.46
C SER A 358 -22.04 24.55 16.54
N TYR A 359 -21.11 24.88 15.65
CA TYR A 359 -19.82 24.19 15.54
C TYR A 359 -18.66 25.13 15.88
N ILE A 360 -17.63 24.59 16.55
CA ILE A 360 -16.35 25.28 16.72
C ILE A 360 -15.45 24.85 15.56
N VAL A 361 -15.15 25.77 14.66
CA VAL A 361 -14.41 25.50 13.41
C VAL A 361 -12.96 25.88 13.60
N ASN A 362 -12.07 24.89 13.71
CA ASN A 362 -10.63 25.10 13.68
C ASN A 362 -10.04 24.65 12.34
N PHE A 363 -9.58 25.61 11.53
CA PHE A 363 -8.94 25.36 10.24
C PHE A 363 -7.46 25.00 10.44
N ILE A 364 -7.00 23.90 9.81
CA ILE A 364 -5.66 23.31 10.02
C ILE A 364 -4.89 23.20 8.72
#